data_AF-A0A1I1MSG1-F1
#
_entry.id   AF-A0A1I1MSG1-F1
#
_cell.length_a   1.000
_cell.length_b   1.000
_cell.length_c   1.000
_cell.angle_alpha   90.00
_cell.angle_beta   90.00
_cell.angle_gamma   90.00
#
_symmetry.space_group_name_H-M   'P 1'
#
loop_
_entity.id
_entity.type
_entity.pdbx_description
1 polymer ?
#
loop_
_entity_poly.entity_id
_entity_poly.type
_entity_poly.pdbx_seq_one_letter_code
_entity_poly.pdbx_strand_id
1 'polypeptide(L)'
;MSVIKPALQHPERIAYFAGANNYCWIHFRDGEKKLLAKPISYLESQLPDFIRVHKTVLLNPAYVKSLDHPPRNKMAGKVHLDSGEVFPVSRRRWPQVIKSFSCLPDNTFAEETDYSLYAPDSPQAVQPSDLLAFSIFFITDEKEKALMTKEIIREKWSACQVYTNQQSTHLPELLKTLPEQEYPTLILMDARTKTMERLYTLRHLKEDSHLSRIPVILLVSPTDQLIIDGYQHQANSVISMPTEYRFFKQMIERICQFWLHIVTLPGMGQ
;
A
#
# COMPACT_ATOMS: atom_id res chain seq x y z
N MET A 1 -18.49 -33.22 3.81
CA MET A 1 -17.46 -33.12 4.87
C MET A 1 -16.42 -32.10 4.44
N SER A 2 -16.23 -31.05 5.21
CA SER A 2 -15.33 -29.95 4.85
C SER A 2 -13.87 -30.40 4.97
N VAL A 3 -13.13 -30.33 3.86
CA VAL A 3 -11.68 -30.65 3.72
C VAL A 3 -10.78 -29.77 4.63
N ILE A 4 -11.38 -28.82 5.36
CA ILE A 4 -10.72 -27.82 6.20
C ILE A 4 -10.14 -28.42 7.50
N LYS A 5 -10.74 -29.49 8.06
CA LYS A 5 -10.32 -30.01 9.38
C LYS A 5 -8.94 -30.68 9.42
N PRO A 6 -8.55 -31.59 8.50
CA PRO A 6 -7.32 -32.37 8.71
C PRO A 6 -6.03 -31.54 8.64
N ALA A 7 -5.98 -30.48 7.83
CA ALA A 7 -4.79 -29.63 7.76
C ALA A 7 -4.56 -28.77 9.03
N LEU A 8 -5.62 -28.52 9.81
CA LEU A 8 -5.58 -27.77 11.06
C LEU A 8 -5.62 -28.68 12.31
N GLN A 9 -5.66 -30.01 12.14
CA GLN A 9 -5.63 -30.97 13.26
C GLN A 9 -4.24 -31.04 13.92
N HIS A 10 -3.20 -30.69 13.17
CA HIS A 10 -1.79 -30.75 13.60
C HIS A 10 -1.12 -29.38 13.41
N PRO A 11 -1.57 -28.33 14.13
CA PRO A 11 -1.01 -26.99 14.00
C PRO A 11 0.49 -26.94 14.34
N GLU A 12 0.99 -27.85 15.17
CA GLU A 12 2.40 -28.00 15.50
C GLU A 12 3.27 -28.26 14.28
N ARG A 13 2.76 -28.88 13.21
CA ARG A 13 3.54 -29.16 11.99
C ARG A 13 3.67 -27.95 11.07
N ILE A 14 2.90 -26.90 11.32
CA ILE A 14 2.81 -25.72 10.48
C ILE A 14 3.84 -24.69 10.94
N ALA A 15 4.74 -24.31 10.04
CA ALA A 15 5.73 -23.28 10.29
C ALA A 15 5.12 -21.88 10.16
N TYR A 16 4.39 -21.63 9.07
CA TYR A 16 3.72 -20.36 8.84
C TYR A 16 2.62 -20.44 7.77
N PHE A 17 1.83 -19.38 7.71
CA PHE A 17 0.88 -19.13 6.63
C PHE A 17 1.26 -17.88 5.85
N ALA A 18 1.22 -17.98 4.51
CA ALA A 18 1.41 -16.86 3.60
C ALA A 18 0.11 -16.55 2.86
N GLY A 19 -0.36 -15.31 2.97
CA GLY A 19 -1.65 -14.87 2.45
C GLY A 19 -1.58 -14.58 0.95
N ALA A 20 -2.53 -15.14 0.21
CA ALA A 20 -2.78 -14.90 -1.21
C ALA A 20 -4.27 -14.50 -1.37
N ASN A 21 -4.62 -13.30 -0.92
CA ASN A 21 -5.99 -12.79 -0.87
C ASN A 21 -6.95 -13.65 -0.03
N ASN A 22 -7.95 -14.26 -0.67
CA ASN A 22 -8.93 -15.16 -0.04
C ASN A 22 -8.39 -16.57 0.19
N TYR A 23 -7.13 -16.80 -0.19
CA TYR A 23 -6.41 -18.03 0.02
C TYR A 23 -5.21 -17.80 0.92
N CYS A 24 -4.71 -18.87 1.52
CA CYS A 24 -3.42 -18.89 2.18
C CYS A 24 -2.67 -20.17 1.82
N TRP A 25 -1.37 -20.02 1.63
CA TRP A 25 -0.45 -21.14 1.61
C TRP A 25 -0.11 -21.51 3.05
N ILE A 26 -0.31 -22.78 3.39
CA ILE A 26 0.18 -23.42 4.61
C ILE A 26 1.56 -23.97 4.30
N HIS A 27 2.57 -23.54 5.05
CA HIS A 27 3.93 -24.04 4.93
C HIS A 27 4.22 -24.96 6.10
N PHE A 28 4.45 -26.23 5.82
CA PHE A 28 4.82 -27.24 6.81
C PHE A 28 6.34 -27.31 6.95
N ARG A 29 6.82 -27.79 8.10
CA ARG A 29 8.25 -27.91 8.39
C ARG A 29 8.99 -28.90 7.47
N ASP A 30 8.28 -29.90 6.97
CA ASP A 30 8.80 -30.89 6.01
C ASP A 30 8.95 -30.33 4.58
N GLY A 31 8.64 -29.04 4.37
CA GLY A 31 8.70 -28.38 3.08
C GLY A 31 7.43 -28.56 2.24
N GLU A 32 6.46 -29.37 2.70
CA GLU A 32 5.17 -29.48 2.05
C GLU A 32 4.44 -28.13 2.10
N LYS A 33 3.73 -27.79 1.03
CA LYS A 33 2.87 -26.61 0.97
C LYS A 33 1.46 -27.01 0.55
N LYS A 34 0.46 -26.54 1.28
CA LYS A 34 -0.96 -26.75 0.94
C LYS A 34 -1.67 -25.42 0.76
N LEU A 35 -2.56 -25.33 -0.22
CA LEU A 35 -3.39 -24.15 -0.43
C LEU A 35 -4.71 -24.31 0.33
N LEU A 36 -5.11 -23.28 1.08
CA LEU A 36 -6.37 -23.22 1.81
C LEU A 36 -7.17 -22.00 1.36
N ALA A 37 -8.43 -22.20 1.00
CA ALA A 37 -9.37 -21.14 0.60
C ALA A 37 -9.94 -20.38 1.81
N LYS A 38 -9.06 -19.90 2.69
CA LYS A 38 -9.39 -19.07 3.85
C LYS A 38 -8.38 -17.92 3.97
N PRO A 39 -8.85 -16.69 4.28
CA PRO A 39 -7.96 -15.56 4.49
C PRO A 39 -7.19 -15.70 5.81
N ILE A 40 -6.05 -15.02 5.92
CA ILE A 40 -5.23 -15.04 7.16
C ILE A 40 -5.99 -14.56 8.39
N SER A 41 -6.90 -13.58 8.26
CA SER A 41 -7.71 -13.11 9.39
C SER A 41 -8.64 -14.20 9.94
N TYR A 42 -9.10 -15.12 9.08
CA TYR A 42 -9.88 -16.28 9.54
C TYR A 42 -8.99 -17.21 10.36
N LEU A 43 -7.79 -17.54 9.87
CA LEU A 43 -6.85 -18.42 10.56
C LEU A 43 -6.36 -17.85 11.90
N GLU A 44 -6.11 -16.54 11.94
CA GLU A 44 -5.74 -15.83 13.17
C GLU A 44 -6.80 -16.00 14.28
N SER A 45 -8.10 -16.12 13.92
CA SER A 45 -9.15 -16.38 14.91
C SER A 45 -9.26 -17.85 15.35
N GLN A 46 -8.76 -18.79 14.54
CA GLN A 46 -8.82 -20.23 14.82
C GLN A 46 -7.55 -20.76 15.49
N LEU A 47 -6.42 -20.06 15.37
CA LEU A 47 -5.10 -20.46 15.86
C LEU A 47 -4.53 -19.36 16.76
N PRO A 48 -4.98 -19.27 18.03
CA PRO A 48 -4.57 -18.20 18.95
C PRO A 48 -3.07 -18.26 19.30
N ASP A 49 -2.45 -19.44 19.19
CA ASP A 49 -1.02 -19.64 19.46
C ASP A 49 -0.13 -19.12 18.33
N PHE A 50 -0.71 -18.74 17.18
CA PHE A 50 0.03 -18.18 16.05
C PHE A 50 0.08 -16.66 16.14
N ILE A 51 1.23 -16.08 15.80
CA ILE A 51 1.45 -14.64 15.86
C ILE A 51 1.40 -14.04 14.46
N ARG A 52 0.51 -13.08 14.26
CA ARG A 52 0.38 -12.40 12.97
C ARG A 52 1.40 -11.27 12.81
N VAL A 53 2.56 -11.55 12.26
CA VAL A 53 3.63 -10.55 12.11
C VAL A 53 3.41 -9.54 10.97
N HIS A 54 2.66 -9.91 9.92
CA HIS A 54 2.39 -9.04 8.77
C HIS A 54 0.95 -9.21 8.24
N LYS A 55 0.46 -8.26 7.43
CA LYS A 55 -0.89 -8.37 6.83
C LYS A 55 -1.08 -9.67 6.04
N THR A 56 0.00 -10.18 5.44
CA THR A 56 0.05 -11.42 4.65
C THR A 56 0.81 -12.58 5.32
N VAL A 57 1.21 -12.47 6.60
CA VAL A 57 1.98 -13.53 7.26
C VAL A 57 1.48 -13.79 8.68
N LEU A 58 1.23 -15.05 8.98
CA LEU A 58 0.89 -15.60 10.31
C LEU A 58 1.91 -16.69 10.65
N LEU A 59 2.70 -16.51 11.71
CA LEU A 59 3.82 -17.37 12.06
C LEU A 59 3.49 -18.24 13.27
N ASN A 60 4.03 -19.45 13.31
CA ASN A 60 4.11 -20.23 14.52
C ASN A 60 5.35 -19.78 15.34
N PRO A 61 5.18 -19.32 16.58
CA PRO A 61 6.28 -18.81 17.40
C PRO A 61 7.33 -19.88 17.72
N ALA A 62 6.94 -21.16 17.74
CA ALA A 62 7.83 -22.29 18.06
C ALA A 62 8.98 -22.49 17.06
N TYR A 63 8.91 -21.85 15.88
CA TYR A 63 9.91 -21.96 14.81
C TYR A 63 10.65 -20.65 14.53
N VAL A 64 10.47 -19.64 15.41
CA VAL A 64 11.18 -18.37 15.30
C VAL A 64 12.54 -18.50 15.96
N LYS A 65 13.59 -18.26 15.18
CA LYS A 65 14.99 -18.32 15.62
C LYS A 65 15.44 -17.02 16.28
N SER A 66 15.15 -15.89 15.64
CA SER A 66 15.60 -14.59 16.10
C SER A 66 14.72 -13.45 15.57
N LEU A 67 14.84 -12.30 16.22
CA LEU A 67 14.13 -11.07 15.87
C LEU A 67 15.14 -9.94 15.67
N ASP A 68 15.09 -9.29 14.52
CA ASP A 68 15.83 -8.04 14.31
C ASP A 68 14.94 -6.88 14.69
N HIS A 69 15.39 -6.11 15.67
CA HIS A 69 14.72 -4.87 16.03
C HIS A 69 14.76 -3.88 14.86
N PRO A 70 13.68 -3.11 14.65
CA PRO A 70 13.68 -2.06 13.65
C PRO A 70 14.81 -1.07 14.00
N PRO A 71 15.79 -0.83 13.11
CA PRO A 71 16.97 -0.02 13.41
C PRO A 71 16.63 1.47 13.61
N ARG A 72 15.40 1.89 13.24
CA ARG A 72 14.85 3.23 13.46
C ARG A 72 13.36 3.11 13.78
N ASN A 73 12.82 4.10 14.49
CA ASN A 73 11.40 4.18 14.93
C ASN A 73 10.35 4.19 13.77
N LYS A 74 10.81 4.15 12.51
CA LYS A 74 9.98 4.11 11.28
C LYS A 74 10.26 2.93 10.35
N MET A 75 11.16 2.01 10.70
CA MET A 75 11.48 0.83 9.89
C MET A 75 10.74 -0.41 10.40
N ALA A 76 10.61 -1.44 9.56
CA ALA A 76 10.07 -2.73 9.97
C ALA A 76 11.18 -3.55 10.65
N GLY A 77 10.87 -4.21 11.75
CA GLY A 77 11.72 -5.27 12.28
C GLY A 77 11.64 -6.51 11.39
N LYS A 78 12.49 -7.50 11.62
CA LYS A 78 12.46 -8.78 10.90
C LYS A 78 12.32 -9.93 11.87
N VAL A 79 11.66 -11.00 11.44
CA VAL A 79 11.61 -12.29 12.12
C VAL A 79 12.34 -13.29 11.24
N HIS A 80 13.25 -14.06 11.83
CA HIS A 80 13.95 -15.16 11.18
C HIS A 80 13.38 -16.48 11.68
N LEU A 81 13.04 -17.38 10.77
CA LEU A 81 12.63 -18.75 11.11
C LEU A 81 13.85 -19.69 11.15
N ASP A 82 13.74 -20.80 11.87
CA ASP A 82 14.77 -21.85 11.93
C ASP A 82 15.12 -22.43 10.55
N SER A 83 14.17 -22.42 9.62
CA SER A 83 14.31 -22.88 8.24
C SER A 83 15.00 -21.87 7.32
N GLY A 84 15.31 -20.66 7.81
CA GLY A 84 16.07 -19.63 7.10
C GLY A 84 15.22 -18.55 6.42
N GLU A 85 13.89 -18.67 6.40
CA GLU A 85 13.01 -17.62 5.88
C GLU A 85 12.99 -16.39 6.79
N VAL A 86 12.90 -15.21 6.16
CA VAL A 86 12.89 -13.92 6.85
C VAL A 86 11.63 -13.15 6.50
N PHE A 87 10.87 -12.73 7.51
CA PHE A 87 9.62 -12.00 7.34
C PHE A 87 9.67 -10.61 7.98
N PRO A 88 9.23 -9.56 7.27
CA PRO A 88 9.13 -8.23 7.85
C PRO A 88 7.96 -8.17 8.84
N VAL A 89 8.21 -7.56 9.99
CA VAL A 89 7.18 -7.31 11.00
C VAL A 89 6.58 -5.93 10.79
N SER A 90 5.25 -5.89 10.69
CA SER A 90 4.53 -4.62 10.58
C SER A 90 4.78 -3.76 11.82
N ARG A 91 5.15 -2.50 11.63
CA ARG A 91 5.41 -1.53 12.73
C ARG A 91 4.34 -1.52 13.81
N ARG A 92 3.06 -1.55 13.41
CA ARG A 92 1.90 -1.55 14.33
C ARG A 92 1.77 -2.81 15.17
N ARG A 93 2.40 -3.90 14.73
CA ARG A 93 2.36 -5.21 15.40
C ARG A 93 3.64 -5.52 16.16
N TRP A 94 4.67 -4.70 15.97
CA TRP A 94 5.94 -4.82 16.70
C TRP A 94 5.76 -4.93 18.23
N PRO A 95 4.91 -4.11 18.89
CA PRO A 95 4.71 -4.24 20.33
C PRO A 95 4.07 -5.57 20.74
N GLN A 96 3.14 -6.09 19.92
CA GLN A 96 2.48 -7.39 20.16
C GLN A 96 3.46 -8.54 19.95
N VAL A 97 4.25 -8.48 18.87
CA VAL A 97 5.28 -9.46 18.55
C VAL A 97 6.29 -9.55 19.68
N ILE A 98 6.90 -8.43 20.11
CA ILE A 98 7.85 -8.44 21.23
C ILE A 98 7.22 -9.03 22.50
N LYS A 99 5.99 -8.62 22.86
CA LYS A 99 5.31 -9.13 24.07
C LYS A 99 5.08 -10.64 24.02
N SER A 100 4.85 -11.19 22.84
CA SER A 100 4.70 -12.64 22.64
C SER A 100 6.02 -13.41 22.66
N PHE A 101 7.17 -12.73 22.49
CA PHE A 101 8.52 -13.33 22.55
C PHE A 101 9.31 -12.99 23.82
N SER A 102 8.87 -12.02 24.63
CA SER A 102 9.52 -11.60 25.88
C SER A 102 9.42 -12.61 27.04
N CYS A 103 8.83 -13.79 26.81
CA CYS A 103 8.77 -14.89 27.76
C CYS A 103 9.78 -16.02 27.47
N LEU A 104 10.69 -15.84 26.51
CA LEU A 104 11.77 -16.79 26.26
C LEU A 104 13.00 -16.40 27.10
N PRO A 105 13.53 -17.31 27.94
CA PRO A 105 14.78 -17.06 28.63
C PRO A 105 15.96 -17.17 27.65
N ASP A 106 16.98 -16.34 27.93
CA ASP A 106 18.34 -16.31 27.37
C ASP A 106 18.63 -15.48 26.09
N ASN A 107 18.90 -14.21 26.36
CA ASN A 107 20.14 -13.48 26.03
C ASN A 107 21.04 -14.01 24.90
N THR A 108 21.33 -13.13 23.94
CA THR A 108 22.74 -12.83 23.59
C THR A 108 22.87 -11.37 23.20
N PHE A 109 23.46 -10.57 24.09
CA PHE A 109 24.01 -9.25 23.82
C PHE A 109 25.42 -9.41 23.25
N ALA A 110 25.80 -8.55 22.30
CA ALA A 110 27.17 -8.10 22.02
C ALA A 110 27.02 -6.76 21.26
N GLU A 111 27.09 -5.61 21.93
CA GLU A 111 28.29 -4.83 22.28
C GLU A 111 29.10 -4.31 21.08
N GLU A 112 29.12 -2.98 21.01
CA GLU A 112 30.17 -2.03 20.58
C GLU A 112 31.09 -2.42 19.40
N THR A 113 31.03 -1.62 18.33
CA THR A 113 32.20 -1.36 17.49
C THR A 113 32.17 0.06 16.90
N ASP A 114 33.04 0.88 17.50
CA ASP A 114 33.83 2.02 17.00
C ASP A 114 33.35 2.80 15.75
N TYR A 115 33.02 4.08 15.97
CA TYR A 115 32.84 5.11 14.96
C TYR A 115 34.16 5.86 14.73
N SER A 116 35.12 5.25 14.06
CA SER A 116 36.24 5.98 13.47
C SER A 116 36.88 5.13 12.34
N LEU A 117 37.31 5.80 11.26
CA LEU A 117 38.01 5.22 10.09
C LEU A 117 37.16 4.71 8.91
N TYR A 118 36.13 5.45 8.47
CA TYR A 118 35.87 5.62 7.03
C TYR A 118 35.21 6.98 6.82
N ALA A 119 36.01 7.97 6.42
CA ALA A 119 35.48 9.15 5.76
C ALA A 119 35.24 8.77 4.28
N PRO A 120 34.00 8.73 3.78
CA PRO A 120 33.80 8.92 2.36
C PRO A 120 33.96 10.41 2.08
N ASP A 121 34.79 10.70 1.10
CA ASP A 121 34.98 12.02 0.52
C ASP A 121 33.66 12.79 0.42
N SER A 122 33.77 14.06 0.78
CA SER A 122 32.78 15.13 0.60
C SER A 122 31.78 14.81 -0.52
N PRO A 123 30.46 14.79 -0.26
CA PRO A 123 29.50 14.69 -1.36
C PRO A 123 29.63 15.97 -2.18
N GLN A 124 30.26 15.84 -3.35
CA GLN A 124 30.16 16.83 -4.40
C GLN A 124 28.68 17.09 -4.62
N ALA A 125 28.31 18.37 -4.55
CA ALA A 125 26.95 18.84 -4.71
C ALA A 125 26.36 18.30 -6.02
N VAL A 126 25.43 17.35 -5.89
CA VAL A 126 24.59 16.92 -7.00
C VAL A 126 23.67 18.10 -7.33
N GLN A 127 23.84 18.64 -8.54
CA GLN A 127 23.02 19.72 -9.08
C GLN A 127 21.54 19.30 -9.12
N PRO A 128 20.59 20.19 -8.77
CA PRO A 128 19.16 19.87 -8.78
C PRO A 128 18.61 19.99 -10.20
N SER A 129 18.65 18.93 -11.00
CA SER A 129 18.04 18.97 -12.34
C SER A 129 17.19 17.77 -12.78
N ASP A 130 17.13 16.63 -12.08
CA ASP A 130 16.45 15.43 -12.62
C ASP A 130 15.55 14.65 -11.62
N LEU A 131 14.86 15.34 -10.73
CA LEU A 131 13.79 14.69 -9.96
C LEU A 131 12.51 14.65 -10.79
N LEU A 132 12.09 13.47 -11.25
CA LEU A 132 10.74 13.24 -11.78
C LEU A 132 9.73 13.64 -10.69
N ALA A 133 9.19 14.85 -10.78
CA ALA A 133 8.20 15.36 -9.86
C ALA A 133 6.87 14.64 -10.12
N PHE A 134 6.33 13.98 -9.10
CA PHE A 134 4.99 13.39 -9.20
C PHE A 134 3.95 14.49 -9.37
N SER A 135 2.94 14.27 -10.18
CA SER A 135 1.85 15.23 -10.38
C SER A 135 0.49 14.55 -10.19
N ILE A 136 -0.33 15.13 -9.32
CA ILE A 136 -1.71 14.66 -9.07
C ILE A 136 -2.68 15.71 -9.57
N PHE A 137 -3.61 15.29 -10.42
CA PHE A 137 -4.75 16.12 -10.82
C PHE A 137 -5.95 15.71 -9.97
N PHE A 138 -6.46 16.64 -9.16
CA PHE A 138 -7.66 16.42 -8.36
C PHE A 138 -8.83 17.27 -8.89
N ILE A 139 -9.79 16.59 -9.50
CA ILE A 139 -11.00 17.22 -10.03
C ILE A 139 -12.10 17.15 -8.98
N THR A 140 -12.46 18.29 -8.38
CA THR A 140 -13.54 18.37 -7.38
C THR A 140 -14.18 19.76 -7.38
N ASP A 141 -15.49 19.78 -7.11
CA ASP A 141 -16.22 21.03 -6.90
C ASP A 141 -16.06 21.54 -5.45
N GLU A 142 -15.62 20.69 -4.52
CA GLU A 142 -15.47 21.01 -3.10
C GLU A 142 -14.11 21.67 -2.80
N LYS A 143 -14.10 23.02 -2.73
CA LYS A 143 -12.88 23.82 -2.51
C LYS A 143 -12.09 23.43 -1.26
N GLU A 144 -12.77 23.10 -0.17
CA GLU A 144 -12.12 22.72 1.09
C GLU A 144 -11.35 21.40 0.97
N LYS A 145 -11.93 20.41 0.27
CA LYS A 145 -11.24 19.15 -0.02
C LYS A 145 -10.06 19.36 -0.96
N ALA A 146 -10.22 20.21 -1.97
CA ALA A 146 -9.12 20.58 -2.86
C ALA A 146 -7.94 21.19 -2.08
N LEU A 147 -8.22 22.13 -1.16
CA LEU A 147 -7.20 22.77 -0.32
C LEU A 147 -6.56 21.77 0.64
N MET A 148 -7.36 20.96 1.33
CA MET A 148 -6.85 19.95 2.26
C MET A 148 -5.98 18.91 1.55
N THR A 149 -6.35 18.45 0.34
CA THR A 149 -5.50 17.55 -0.46
C THR A 149 -4.15 18.20 -0.78
N LYS A 150 -4.15 19.48 -1.19
CA LYS A 150 -2.90 20.24 -1.42
C LYS A 150 -2.03 20.32 -0.17
N GLU A 151 -2.63 20.60 1.00
CA GLU A 151 -1.92 20.70 2.26
C GLU A 151 -1.30 19.36 2.69
N ILE A 152 -2.09 18.28 2.64
CA ILE A 152 -1.63 16.92 2.98
C ILE A 152 -0.45 16.52 2.10
N ILE A 153 -0.55 16.78 0.80
CA ILE A 153 0.49 16.40 -0.17
C ILE A 153 1.73 17.26 0.02
N ARG A 154 1.60 18.58 0.19
CA ARG A 154 2.73 19.47 0.48
C ARG A 154 3.46 19.09 1.77
N GLU A 155 2.74 18.67 2.81
CA GLU A 155 3.31 18.29 4.11
C GLU A 155 4.09 16.97 4.04
N LYS A 156 3.58 15.97 3.30
CA LYS A 156 4.07 14.58 3.37
C LYS A 156 4.78 14.09 2.11
N TRP A 157 4.56 14.74 0.98
CA TRP A 157 5.03 14.39 -0.36
C TRP A 157 5.51 15.65 -1.08
N SER A 158 6.54 16.31 -0.56
CA SER A 158 7.04 17.61 -1.06
C SER A 158 7.52 17.59 -2.52
N ALA A 159 7.90 16.41 -3.04
CA ALA A 159 8.25 16.21 -4.45
C ALA A 159 7.03 16.00 -5.37
N CYS A 160 5.80 16.00 -4.82
CA CYS A 160 4.56 15.83 -5.56
C CYS A 160 3.83 17.17 -5.68
N GLN A 161 3.47 17.54 -6.91
CA GLN A 161 2.64 18.69 -7.21
C GLN A 161 1.16 18.29 -7.31
N VAL A 162 0.26 19.19 -6.96
CA VAL A 162 -1.19 18.96 -6.99
C VAL A 162 -1.88 20.08 -7.77
N TYR A 163 -2.51 19.69 -8.86
CA TYR A 163 -3.34 20.56 -9.68
C TYR A 163 -4.81 20.28 -9.36
N THR A 164 -5.61 21.33 -9.23
CA THR A 164 -7.03 21.19 -8.88
C THR A 164 -7.87 21.91 -9.91
N ASN A 165 -8.93 21.25 -10.39
CA ASN A 165 -9.89 21.86 -11.29
C ASN A 165 -11.32 21.47 -10.90
N GLN A 166 -12.31 22.29 -11.23
CA GLN A 166 -13.72 22.00 -10.96
C GLN A 166 -14.41 21.32 -12.15
N GLN A 167 -13.93 21.59 -13.37
CA GLN A 167 -14.46 20.99 -14.60
C GLN A 167 -13.55 19.87 -15.09
N SER A 168 -14.17 18.83 -15.62
CA SER A 168 -13.49 17.64 -16.16
C SER A 168 -13.53 17.57 -17.69
N THR A 169 -14.52 18.22 -18.32
CA THR A 169 -14.77 18.12 -19.77
C THR A 169 -13.57 18.44 -20.66
N HIS A 170 -12.78 19.43 -20.28
CA HIS A 170 -11.61 19.89 -21.06
C HIS A 170 -10.33 19.12 -20.73
N LEU A 171 -10.35 18.26 -19.70
CA LEU A 171 -9.15 17.56 -19.24
C LEU A 171 -8.51 16.68 -20.32
N PRO A 172 -9.24 15.87 -21.10
CA PRO A 172 -8.63 15.04 -22.14
C PRO A 172 -7.92 15.88 -23.21
N GLU A 173 -8.58 16.94 -23.67
CA GLU A 173 -8.00 17.84 -24.68
C GLU A 173 -6.80 18.61 -24.14
N LEU A 174 -6.85 19.08 -22.90
CA LEU A 174 -5.69 19.68 -22.23
C LEU A 174 -4.51 18.70 -22.18
N LEU A 175 -4.73 17.46 -21.76
CA LEU A 175 -3.66 16.47 -21.65
C LEU A 175 -3.05 16.12 -23.01
N LYS A 176 -3.83 16.12 -24.09
CA LYS A 176 -3.31 15.92 -25.46
C LYS A 176 -2.37 17.04 -25.92
N THR A 177 -2.51 18.25 -25.37
CA THR A 177 -1.60 19.36 -25.69
C THR A 177 -0.28 19.30 -24.94
N LEU A 178 -0.18 18.47 -23.90
CA LEU A 178 1.03 18.33 -23.09
C LEU A 178 1.95 17.24 -23.68
N PRO A 179 3.28 17.38 -23.51
CA PRO A 179 4.19 16.28 -23.79
C PRO A 179 3.94 15.12 -22.81
N GLU A 180 4.22 13.89 -23.24
CA GLU A 180 3.91 12.68 -22.47
C GLU A 180 4.60 12.65 -21.09
N GLN A 181 5.78 13.26 -20.97
CA GLN A 181 6.55 13.38 -19.72
C GLN A 181 5.86 14.29 -18.68
N GLU A 182 4.95 15.16 -19.13
CA GLU A 182 4.18 16.07 -18.27
C GLU A 182 2.80 15.51 -17.91
N TYR A 183 2.48 14.29 -18.35
CA TYR A 183 1.20 13.68 -17.99
C TYR A 183 1.09 13.49 -16.47
N PRO A 184 -0.12 13.67 -15.91
CA PRO A 184 -0.33 13.45 -14.49
C PRO A 184 0.01 12.02 -14.12
N THR A 185 0.74 11.87 -13.02
CA THR A 185 1.00 10.57 -12.40
C THR A 185 -0.30 9.89 -11.98
N LEU A 186 -1.27 10.66 -11.49
CA LEU A 186 -2.55 10.15 -10.99
C LEU A 186 -3.64 11.21 -11.14
N ILE A 187 -4.82 10.77 -11.59
CA ILE A 187 -6.03 11.59 -11.59
C ILE A 187 -6.96 11.09 -10.49
N LEU A 188 -7.34 12.00 -9.58
CA LEU A 188 -8.43 11.83 -8.62
C LEU A 188 -9.65 12.57 -9.16
N MET A 189 -10.75 11.86 -9.37
CA MET A 189 -11.95 12.43 -9.97
C MET A 189 -13.16 12.29 -9.05
N ASP A 190 -13.63 13.40 -8.51
CA ASP A 190 -14.81 13.45 -7.63
C ASP A 190 -16.10 13.48 -8.45
N ALA A 191 -16.84 12.37 -8.39
CA ALA A 191 -18.05 12.13 -9.16
C ALA A 191 -19.34 12.25 -8.35
N ARG A 192 -19.27 12.75 -7.11
CA ARG A 192 -20.43 12.83 -6.20
C ARG A 192 -21.47 13.87 -6.59
N THR A 193 -21.06 14.96 -7.22
CA THR A 193 -21.94 16.09 -7.61
C THR A 193 -22.18 16.16 -9.11
N LYS A 194 -21.18 15.85 -9.94
CA LYS A 194 -21.20 15.95 -11.41
C LYS A 194 -20.94 14.61 -12.09
N THR A 195 -21.65 13.57 -11.63
CA THR A 195 -21.48 12.18 -12.05
C THR A 195 -21.33 11.99 -13.55
N MET A 196 -22.30 12.45 -14.34
CA MET A 196 -22.33 12.19 -15.79
C MET A 196 -21.16 12.85 -16.51
N GLU A 197 -20.77 14.06 -16.08
CA GLU A 197 -19.60 14.76 -16.61
C GLU A 197 -18.30 14.00 -16.29
N ARG A 198 -18.19 13.46 -15.07
CA ARG A 198 -17.03 12.66 -14.64
C ARG A 198 -16.93 11.35 -15.40
N LEU A 199 -18.03 10.62 -15.54
CA LEU A 199 -18.05 9.36 -16.29
C LEU A 199 -17.76 9.58 -17.78
N TYR A 200 -18.32 10.64 -18.38
CA TYR A 200 -17.99 11.04 -19.74
C TYR A 200 -16.48 11.31 -19.87
N THR A 201 -15.90 12.09 -18.96
CA THR A 201 -14.46 12.38 -18.99
C THR A 201 -13.61 11.13 -18.79
N LEU A 202 -13.96 10.27 -17.83
CA LEU A 202 -13.28 9.01 -17.59
C LEU A 202 -13.26 8.16 -18.87
N ARG A 203 -14.42 8.01 -19.52
CA ARG A 203 -14.54 7.26 -20.78
C ARG A 203 -13.61 7.83 -21.85
N HIS A 204 -13.57 9.15 -22.04
CA HIS A 204 -12.71 9.79 -23.03
C HIS A 204 -11.23 9.61 -22.73
N LEU A 205 -10.83 9.67 -21.45
CA LEU A 205 -9.45 9.39 -21.04
C LEU A 205 -9.06 7.94 -21.33
N LYS A 206 -9.99 6.98 -21.17
CA LYS A 206 -9.72 5.55 -21.29
C LYS A 206 -9.87 4.98 -22.70
N GLU A 207 -10.65 5.62 -23.56
CA GLU A 207 -10.76 5.26 -24.99
C GLU A 207 -9.59 5.80 -25.83
N ASP A 208 -8.84 6.78 -25.32
CA ASP A 208 -7.67 7.34 -26.00
C ASP A 208 -6.40 6.51 -25.75
N SER A 209 -5.68 6.13 -26.81
CA SER A 209 -4.51 5.24 -26.73
C SER A 209 -3.32 5.85 -25.98
N HIS A 210 -3.18 7.18 -25.96
CA HIS A 210 -2.10 7.86 -25.26
C HIS A 210 -2.47 8.17 -23.80
N LEU A 211 -3.72 8.52 -23.55
CA LEU A 211 -4.17 8.92 -22.21
C LEU A 211 -4.60 7.75 -21.32
N SER A 212 -5.02 6.63 -21.91
CA SER A 212 -5.58 5.47 -21.17
C SER A 212 -4.63 4.89 -20.11
N ARG A 213 -3.31 5.04 -20.31
CA ARG A 213 -2.27 4.65 -19.36
C ARG A 213 -2.29 5.45 -18.06
N ILE A 214 -2.83 6.68 -18.06
CA ILE A 214 -2.89 7.53 -16.88
C ILE A 214 -3.84 6.88 -15.85
N PRO A 215 -3.38 6.57 -14.64
CA PRO A 215 -4.24 6.02 -13.61
C PRO A 215 -5.32 7.02 -13.18
N VAL A 216 -6.58 6.57 -13.15
CA VAL A 216 -7.73 7.37 -12.71
C VAL A 216 -8.43 6.67 -11.55
N ILE A 217 -8.57 7.38 -10.43
CA ILE A 217 -9.39 6.98 -9.29
C ILE A 217 -10.67 7.79 -9.30
N LEU A 218 -11.80 7.11 -9.34
CA LEU A 218 -13.12 7.72 -9.21
C LEU A 218 -13.52 7.75 -7.73
N LEU A 219 -13.93 8.92 -7.23
CA LEU A 219 -14.40 9.13 -5.88
C LEU A 219 -15.91 9.30 -5.90
N VAL A 220 -16.64 8.40 -5.23
CA VAL A 220 -18.10 8.31 -5.27
C VAL A 220 -18.71 8.43 -3.89
N SER A 221 -20.03 8.58 -3.82
CA SER A 221 -20.73 8.58 -2.53
C SER A 221 -20.79 7.13 -1.97
N PRO A 222 -20.83 6.93 -0.64
CA PRO A 222 -20.89 5.59 -0.07
C PRO A 222 -22.13 4.76 -0.47
N THR A 223 -23.22 5.44 -0.83
CA THR A 223 -24.51 4.82 -1.20
C THR A 223 -24.71 4.68 -2.70
N ASP A 224 -23.66 4.95 -3.48
CA ASP A 224 -23.80 5.16 -4.91
C ASP A 224 -23.76 3.85 -5.71
N GLN A 225 -24.70 3.66 -6.64
CA GLN A 225 -24.70 2.50 -7.54
C GLN A 225 -23.67 2.64 -8.68
N LEU A 226 -23.09 3.83 -8.86
CA LEU A 226 -22.06 4.16 -9.85
C LEU A 226 -20.74 3.37 -9.73
N ILE A 227 -20.61 2.53 -8.70
CA ILE A 227 -19.46 1.63 -8.55
C ILE A 227 -19.30 0.79 -9.82
N ILE A 228 -20.39 0.25 -10.36
CA ILE A 228 -20.36 -0.59 -11.55
C ILE A 228 -19.91 0.21 -12.76
N ASP A 229 -20.52 1.36 -13.01
CA ASP A 229 -20.23 2.21 -14.18
C ASP A 229 -18.77 2.71 -14.17
N GLY A 230 -18.25 3.07 -13.00
CA GLY A 230 -16.85 3.49 -12.86
C GLY A 230 -15.86 2.41 -13.32
N TYR A 231 -16.10 1.14 -12.94
CA TYR A 231 -15.25 0.02 -13.38
C TYR A 231 -15.51 -0.38 -14.84
N GLN A 232 -16.77 -0.33 -15.31
CA GLN A 232 -17.08 -0.58 -16.72
C GLN A 232 -16.37 0.40 -17.65
N HIS A 233 -16.21 1.65 -17.22
CA HIS A 233 -15.42 2.68 -17.90
C HIS A 233 -13.92 2.66 -17.54
N GLN A 234 -13.42 1.54 -17.02
CA GLN A 234 -11.99 1.29 -16.79
C GLN A 234 -11.31 2.23 -15.79
N ALA A 235 -12.03 2.76 -14.80
CA ALA A 235 -11.36 3.38 -13.65
C ALA A 235 -10.42 2.36 -12.98
N ASN A 236 -9.22 2.81 -12.60
CA ASN A 236 -8.26 1.95 -11.91
C ASN A 236 -8.74 1.59 -10.50
N SER A 237 -9.53 2.47 -9.88
CA SER A 237 -10.19 2.22 -8.60
C SER A 237 -11.42 3.11 -8.49
N VAL A 238 -12.46 2.60 -7.84
CA VAL A 238 -13.61 3.39 -7.37
C VAL A 238 -13.62 3.37 -5.85
N ILE A 239 -13.56 4.55 -5.21
CA ILE A 239 -13.43 4.70 -3.76
C ILE A 239 -14.60 5.51 -3.23
N SER A 240 -15.30 4.98 -2.23
CA SER A 240 -16.31 5.73 -1.48
C SER A 240 -15.64 6.83 -0.65
N MET A 241 -15.92 8.09 -0.98
CA MET A 241 -15.38 9.23 -0.26
C MET A 241 -16.13 9.42 1.07
N PRO A 242 -15.42 9.49 2.21
CA PRO A 242 -16.02 9.83 3.49
C PRO A 242 -16.57 11.26 3.50
N THR A 243 -17.68 11.46 4.22
CA THR A 243 -18.25 12.79 4.47
C THR A 243 -17.43 13.57 5.49
N GLU A 244 -16.89 12.89 6.51
CA GLU A 244 -16.10 13.54 7.56
C GLU A 244 -14.65 13.84 7.11
N TYR A 245 -14.19 15.07 7.37
CA TYR A 245 -12.85 15.54 6.98
C TYR A 245 -11.70 14.68 7.52
N ARG A 246 -11.81 14.18 8.76
CA ARG A 246 -10.77 13.34 9.37
C ARG A 246 -10.57 12.05 8.57
N PHE A 247 -11.65 11.42 8.12
CA PHE A 247 -11.57 10.20 7.33
C PHE A 247 -11.15 10.49 5.89
N PHE A 248 -11.54 11.63 5.32
CA PHE A 248 -11.04 12.08 4.04
C PHE A 248 -9.51 12.25 4.05
N LYS A 249 -8.93 12.92 5.06
CA LYS A 249 -7.47 13.07 5.19
C LYS A 249 -6.77 11.71 5.20
N GLN A 250 -7.26 10.76 6.00
CA GLN A 250 -6.72 9.40 6.03
C GLN A 250 -6.86 8.67 4.69
N MET A 251 -7.95 8.90 3.95
CA MET A 251 -8.17 8.33 2.63
C MET A 251 -7.11 8.85 1.64
N ILE A 252 -6.93 10.17 1.53
CA ILE A 252 -5.93 10.78 0.65
C ILE A 252 -4.52 10.28 0.98
N GLU A 253 -4.17 10.19 2.27
CA GLU A 253 -2.86 9.68 2.68
C GLU A 253 -2.64 8.23 2.24
N ARG A 254 -3.66 7.37 2.34
CA ARG A 254 -3.58 5.97 1.90
C ARG A 254 -3.48 5.86 0.38
N ILE A 255 -4.22 6.70 -0.35
CA ILE A 255 -4.14 6.78 -1.81
C ILE A 255 -2.71 7.15 -2.23
N CYS A 256 -2.15 8.23 -1.69
CA CYS A 256 -0.80 8.69 -2.03
C CYS A 256 0.26 7.66 -1.64
N GLN A 257 0.13 7.05 -0.46
CA GLN A 257 1.05 5.99 -0.03
C GLN A 257 1.02 4.78 -0.98
N PHE A 258 -0.16 4.37 -1.45
CA PHE A 258 -0.26 3.25 -2.38
C PHE A 258 0.28 3.63 -3.76
N TRP A 259 -0.24 4.69 -4.36
CA TRP A 259 0.07 5.02 -5.76
C TRP A 259 1.47 5.58 -5.97
N LEU A 260 2.01 6.36 -5.01
CA LEU A 260 3.31 7.00 -5.18
C LEU A 260 4.49 6.19 -4.63
N HIS A 261 4.25 5.15 -3.83
CA HIS A 261 5.33 4.36 -3.19
C HIS A 261 5.24 2.86 -3.44
N ILE A 262 4.07 2.31 -3.78
CA ILE A 262 3.87 0.86 -3.93
C ILE A 262 3.68 0.50 -5.40
N VAL A 263 2.92 1.29 -6.15
CA VAL A 263 2.64 1.03 -7.56
C VAL A 263 3.81 1.48 -8.44
N THR A 264 4.17 0.66 -9.41
CA THR A 264 5.02 1.08 -10.53
C THR A 264 4.17 1.84 -11.54
N LEU A 265 4.39 3.14 -11.66
CA LEU A 265 3.61 4.02 -12.51
C LEU A 265 4.14 4.03 -13.95
N PRO A 266 3.25 4.12 -14.97
CA PRO A 266 3.66 4.21 -16.36
C PRO A 266 4.44 5.51 -16.57
N GLY A 267 5.69 5.42 -17.04
CA GLY A 267 6.61 6.55 -17.20
C GLY A 267 7.79 6.58 -16.22
N MET A 268 7.79 5.75 -15.16
CA MET A 268 8.92 5.63 -14.22
C MET A 268 9.84 4.42 -14.48
N GLY A 269 9.59 3.65 -15.54
CA GLY A 269 10.48 2.58 -15.97
C GLY A 269 11.25 2.99 -17.22
N GLN A 270 12.55 3.24 -17.07
CA GLN A 270 13.55 2.85 -18.08
C GLN A 270 14.10 1.48 -17.70
#